data_AF-A0A0F8Y694-F1
#
_entry.id   AF-A0A0F8Y694-F1
#
_cell.length_a   1.000
_cell.length_b   1.000
_cell.length_c   1.000
_cell.angle_alpha   90.00
_cell.angle_beta   90.00
_cell.angle_gamma   90.00
#
_symmetry.space_group_name_H-M   'P 1'
#
loop_
_entity.id
_entity.type
_entity.pdbx_description
1 polymer ?
#
loop_
_entity_poly.entity_id
_entity_poly.type
_entity_poly.pdbx_seq_one_letter_code
_entity_poly.pdbx_strand_id
1 'polypeptide(L)'
;MNKNQKTAIIGAGITGLYLAWKLSQRGFKVTVFERKKDIGKQSCSGLFSERILDFIPESEGLIKNKIRHVLLHFPKKSLKIKFSKTFFVINHDELDRLVGLLAKKSGANIVLGSPISSFPKGYDRIIGCDGANSQTRRLLNLKTPQFRLGIQGFIPKKDSSDFVETWSTSSGFLW
;
A
#
# COMPACT_ATOMS: atom_id res chain seq x y z
N MET A 1 19.42 -19.43 -3.88
CA MET A 1 19.73 -17.99 -4.11
C MET A 1 20.86 -17.59 -3.18
N ASN A 2 21.84 -16.81 -3.67
CA ASN A 2 23.00 -16.38 -2.89
C ASN A 2 22.60 -15.21 -1.96
N LYS A 3 22.76 -15.38 -0.63
CA LYS A 3 22.40 -14.36 0.39
C LYS A 3 23.28 -13.11 0.34
N ASN A 4 24.41 -13.16 -0.37
CA ASN A 4 25.27 -11.98 -0.60
C ASN A 4 24.72 -11.03 -1.68
N GLN A 5 23.64 -11.39 -2.39
CA GLN A 5 23.05 -10.53 -3.42
C GLN A 5 22.46 -9.25 -2.80
N LYS A 6 22.90 -8.11 -3.31
CA LYS A 6 22.38 -6.78 -2.98
C LYS A 6 21.14 -6.51 -3.83
N THR A 7 20.01 -6.27 -3.18
CA THR A 7 18.74 -5.97 -3.84
C THR A 7 18.33 -4.52 -3.57
N ALA A 8 18.12 -3.75 -4.63
CA ALA A 8 17.50 -2.44 -4.55
C ALA A 8 15.99 -2.57 -4.76
N ILE A 9 15.20 -1.98 -3.88
CA ILE A 9 13.76 -1.83 -4.04
C ILE A 9 13.48 -0.34 -4.25
N ILE A 10 12.78 -0.01 -5.33
CA ILE A 10 12.42 1.38 -5.64
C ILE A 10 10.99 1.64 -5.20
N GLY A 11 10.80 2.47 -4.18
CA GLY A 11 9.51 2.84 -3.59
C GLY A 11 9.30 2.23 -2.19
N ALA A 12 8.97 3.09 -1.23
CA ALA A 12 8.64 2.71 0.15
C ALA A 12 7.13 2.86 0.43
N GLY A 13 6.29 2.41 -0.50
CA GLY A 13 4.89 2.10 -0.19
C GLY A 13 4.74 0.69 0.39
N ILE A 14 3.52 0.32 0.80
CA ILE A 14 3.24 -0.96 1.46
C ILE A 14 3.89 -2.17 0.79
N THR A 15 3.84 -2.28 -0.55
CA THR A 15 4.43 -3.40 -1.30
C THR A 15 5.96 -3.44 -1.18
N GLY A 16 6.62 -2.30 -1.35
CA GLY A 16 8.09 -2.21 -1.29
C GLY A 16 8.61 -2.47 0.12
N LEU A 17 7.92 -1.92 1.13
CA LEU A 17 8.24 -2.13 2.54
C LEU A 17 8.00 -3.57 2.98
N TYR A 18 6.87 -4.17 2.58
CA TYR A 18 6.58 -5.56 2.88
C TYR A 18 7.59 -6.51 2.24
N LEU A 19 7.95 -6.26 0.98
CA LEU A 19 8.97 -7.05 0.29
C LEU A 19 10.34 -6.91 0.97
N ALA A 20 10.74 -5.68 1.33
CA ALA A 20 11.97 -5.42 2.05
C ALA A 20 12.01 -6.19 3.37
N TRP A 21 10.91 -6.13 4.14
CA TRP A 21 10.77 -6.89 5.38
C TRP A 21 10.97 -8.39 5.16
N LYS A 22 10.23 -9.01 4.23
CA LYS A 22 10.29 -10.45 3.99
C LYS A 22 11.62 -10.92 3.39
N LEU A 23 12.30 -10.10 2.60
CA LEU A 23 13.64 -10.41 2.07
C LEU A 23 14.71 -10.28 3.15
N SER A 24 14.66 -9.22 3.96
CA SER A 24 15.62 -9.03 5.05
C SER A 24 15.48 -10.10 6.14
N GLN A 25 14.26 -10.55 6.47
CA GLN A 25 14.04 -11.71 7.35
C GLN A 25 14.71 -13.00 6.84
N ARG A 26 14.93 -13.12 5.52
CA ARG A 26 15.61 -14.27 4.91
C ARG A 26 17.13 -14.07 4.78
N GLY A 27 17.66 -12.93 5.25
CA GLY A 27 19.08 -12.60 5.26
C GLY A 27 19.62 -11.99 3.97
N PHE A 28 18.75 -11.47 3.08
CA PHE A 28 19.20 -10.72 1.91
C PHE A 28 19.61 -9.28 2.27
N LYS A 29 20.61 -8.74 1.58
CA LYS A 29 21.03 -7.34 1.72
C LYS A 29 20.11 -6.44 0.90
N VAL A 30 19.18 -5.76 1.56
CA VAL A 30 18.13 -4.97 0.90
C VAL A 30 18.30 -3.49 1.22
N THR A 31 18.21 -2.67 0.17
CA THR A 31 18.07 -1.21 0.29
C THR A 31 16.80 -0.76 -0.42
N VAL A 32 15.95 -0.02 0.28
CA VAL A 32 14.76 0.64 -0.27
C VAL A 32 15.10 2.10 -0.57
N PHE A 33 14.78 2.58 -1.76
CA PHE A 33 14.91 3.98 -2.16
C PHE A 33 13.53 4.61 -2.30
N GLU A 34 13.27 5.70 -1.59
CA GLU A 34 11.99 6.41 -1.64
C GLU A 34 12.22 7.88 -1.97
N ARG A 35 11.43 8.39 -2.92
CA ARG A 35 11.51 9.78 -3.39
C ARG A 35 11.06 10.79 -2.33
N LYS A 36 10.09 10.44 -1.49
CA LYS A 36 9.58 11.30 -0.43
C LYS A 36 10.55 11.34 0.76
N LYS A 37 10.50 12.43 1.52
CA LYS A 37 11.26 12.59 2.77
C LYS A 37 10.75 11.72 3.92
N ASP A 38 9.49 11.26 3.84
CA ASP A 38 8.83 10.42 4.84
C ASP A 38 8.19 9.20 4.18
N ILE A 39 8.00 8.13 4.97
CA ILE A 39 7.19 6.96 4.62
C ILE A 39 5.70 7.31 4.74
N GLY A 40 4.89 6.82 3.79
CA GLY A 40 3.44 6.98 3.73
C GLY A 40 2.96 8.10 2.81
N LYS A 41 1.86 8.74 3.19
CA LYS A 41 1.13 9.81 2.49
C LYS A 41 0.59 9.34 1.14
N GLN A 42 -0.10 8.20 1.11
CA GLN A 42 -0.78 7.70 -0.08
C GLN A 42 -2.30 7.81 0.08
N SER A 43 -2.98 8.34 -0.93
CA SER A 43 -4.44 8.35 -0.98
C SER A 43 -4.97 6.91 -1.02
N CYS A 44 -5.72 6.52 0.00
CA CYS A 44 -6.27 5.19 0.16
C CYS A 44 -7.46 5.29 1.12
N SER A 45 -8.53 4.52 0.88
CA SER A 45 -9.67 4.45 1.79
C SER A 45 -9.34 3.94 3.18
N GLY A 46 -8.25 3.18 3.31
CA GLY A 46 -7.90 2.51 4.55
C GLY A 46 -8.77 1.31 4.88
N LEU A 47 -9.49 0.76 3.89
CA LEU A 47 -10.29 -0.46 4.06
C LEU A 47 -9.49 -1.69 3.65
N PHE A 48 -9.18 -2.55 4.62
CA PHE A 48 -8.41 -3.78 4.41
C PHE A 48 -9.23 -4.98 4.84
N SER A 49 -9.24 -6.06 4.05
CA SER A 49 -9.82 -7.33 4.50
C SER A 49 -9.07 -7.85 5.73
N GLU A 50 -9.76 -8.59 6.61
CA GLU A 50 -9.14 -9.30 7.75
C GLU A 50 -7.88 -10.11 7.38
N ARG A 51 -7.80 -10.55 6.12
CA ARG A 51 -6.63 -11.24 5.55
C ARG A 51 -5.32 -10.49 5.71
N ILE A 52 -5.35 -9.17 5.92
CA ILE A 52 -4.14 -8.38 6.17
C ILE A 52 -3.35 -8.92 7.37
N LEU A 53 -4.04 -9.49 8.37
CA LEU A 53 -3.42 -10.10 9.54
C LEU A 53 -2.61 -11.36 9.21
N ASP A 54 -2.98 -12.09 8.15
CA ASP A 54 -2.20 -13.24 7.67
C ASP A 54 -0.82 -12.81 7.13
N PHE A 55 -0.71 -11.57 6.64
CA PHE A 55 0.53 -11.04 6.06
C PHE A 55 1.33 -10.21 7.07
N ILE A 56 0.64 -9.37 7.84
CA ILE A 56 1.19 -8.40 8.80
C ILE A 56 0.38 -8.53 10.11
N PRO A 57 0.64 -9.56 10.94
CA PRO A 57 -0.09 -9.75 12.20
C PRO A 57 -0.06 -8.53 13.11
N GLU A 58 1.07 -7.81 13.14
CA GLU A 58 1.27 -6.60 13.96
C GLU A 58 0.32 -5.46 13.58
N SER A 59 -0.34 -5.52 12.41
CA SER A 59 -1.33 -4.53 11.99
C SER A 59 -2.64 -4.61 12.77
N GLU A 60 -2.86 -5.67 13.57
CA GLU A 60 -4.02 -5.79 14.46
C GLU A 60 -4.15 -4.58 15.41
N GLY A 61 -3.02 -4.09 15.92
CA GLY A 61 -2.99 -2.92 16.81
C GLY A 61 -3.36 -1.59 16.13
N LEU A 62 -3.53 -1.58 14.80
CA LEU A 62 -3.89 -0.38 14.04
C LEU A 62 -5.38 -0.33 13.65
N ILE A 63 -6.15 -1.37 13.98
CA ILE A 63 -7.58 -1.45 13.64
C ILE A 63 -8.35 -0.36 14.41
N LYS A 64 -8.94 0.59 13.68
CA LYS A 64 -9.77 1.66 14.26
C LYS A 64 -11.25 1.32 14.28
N ASN A 65 -11.73 0.56 13.29
CA ASN A 65 -13.12 0.15 13.17
C ASN A 65 -13.23 -1.15 12.33
N LYS A 66 -14.39 -1.81 12.39
CA LYS A 66 -14.71 -3.04 11.66
C LYS A 66 -15.96 -2.84 10.79
N ILE A 67 -15.81 -3.05 9.49
CA ILE A 67 -16.87 -2.98 8.49
C ILE A 67 -17.33 -4.39 8.13
N ARG A 68 -18.64 -4.63 8.21
CA ARG A 68 -19.28 -5.94 8.05
C ARG A 68 -20.19 -6.02 6.82
N HIS A 69 -20.60 -4.88 6.28
CA HIS A 69 -21.48 -4.84 5.11
C HIS A 69 -21.29 -3.57 4.29
N VAL A 70 -21.85 -3.59 3.07
CA VAL A 70 -21.95 -2.42 2.20
C VAL A 70 -23.41 -2.17 1.82
N LEU A 71 -23.78 -0.90 1.76
CA LEU A 71 -25.00 -0.45 1.09
C LEU A 71 -24.63 0.01 -0.33
N LEU A 72 -25.11 -0.73 -1.34
CA LEU A 72 -24.92 -0.39 -2.75
C LEU A 72 -26.13 0.39 -3.24
N HIS A 73 -25.93 1.64 -3.63
CA HIS A 73 -26.97 2.51 -4.17
C HIS A 73 -26.88 2.56 -5.70
N PHE A 74 -27.92 2.06 -6.36
CA PHE A 74 -28.16 2.20 -7.80
C PHE A 74 -29.29 3.21 -8.03
N PRO A 75 -29.42 3.80 -9.24
CA PRO A 75 -30.44 4.82 -9.52
C PRO A 75 -31.88 4.43 -9.19
N LYS A 76 -32.21 3.12 -9.24
CA LYS A 76 -33.57 2.61 -9.01
C LYS A 76 -33.72 1.77 -7.74
N LYS A 77 -32.63 1.34 -7.11
CA LYS A 77 -32.68 0.43 -5.96
C LYS A 77 -31.42 0.48 -5.10
N SER A 78 -31.57 0.17 -3.82
CA SER A 78 -30.45 -0.03 -2.90
C SER A 78 -30.37 -1.50 -2.49
N LEU A 79 -29.16 -2.03 -2.37
CA LEU A 79 -28.90 -3.40 -1.92
C LEU A 79 -28.00 -3.38 -0.69
N LYS A 80 -28.33 -4.18 0.32
CA LYS A 80 -27.43 -4.44 1.45
C LYS A 80 -26.72 -5.76 1.24
N ILE A 81 -25.39 -5.73 1.13
CA ILE A 81 -24.56 -6.93 0.99
C ILE A 81 -23.72 -7.09 2.25
N LYS A 82 -23.94 -8.19 2.98
CA LYS A 82 -23.08 -8.60 4.09
C LYS A 82 -21.82 -9.25 3.53
N PHE A 83 -20.65 -8.84 4.04
CA PHE A 83 -19.39 -9.44 3.65
C PHE A 83 -19.22 -10.80 4.32
N SER A 84 -18.60 -11.75 3.61
CA SER A 84 -18.23 -13.06 4.19
C SER A 84 -17.06 -12.95 5.18
N LYS A 85 -16.27 -11.88 5.08
CA LYS A 85 -15.13 -11.57 5.93
C LYS A 85 -15.25 -10.15 6.46
N THR A 86 -14.65 -9.89 7.61
CA THR A 86 -14.63 -8.52 8.15
C THR A 86 -13.62 -7.68 7.39
N PHE A 87 -13.95 -6.41 7.17
CA PHE A 87 -12.99 -5.40 6.72
C PHE A 87 -12.62 -4.49 7.89
N PHE A 88 -11.38 -4.06 7.94
CA PHE A 88 -10.85 -3.17 8.95
C PHE A 88 -10.63 -1.79 8.37
N VAL A 89 -10.97 -0.78 9.16
CA VAL A 89 -10.54 0.59 8.92
C VAL A 89 -9.18 0.77 9.59
N ILE A 90 -8.15 0.91 8.78
CA ILE A 90 -6.75 1.11 9.20
C ILE A 90 -6.22 2.33 8.47
N ASN A 91 -5.54 3.22 9.21
CA ASN A 91 -4.83 4.33 8.57
C ASN A 91 -3.65 3.77 7.77
N HIS A 92 -3.65 4.00 6.45
CA HIS A 92 -2.63 3.42 5.56
C HIS A 92 -1.22 3.98 5.84
N ASP A 93 -1.11 5.23 6.29
CA ASP A 93 0.18 5.81 6.67
C ASP A 93 0.73 5.18 7.96
N GLU A 94 -0.13 4.86 8.92
CA GLU A 94 0.25 4.09 10.12
C GLU A 94 0.72 2.68 9.74
N LEU A 95 0.03 2.03 8.80
CA LEU A 95 0.41 0.70 8.29
C LEU A 95 1.76 0.73 7.58
N ASP A 96 1.98 1.68 6.66
CA ASP A 96 3.26 1.84 5.97
C ASP A 96 4.40 2.07 6.97
N ARG A 97 4.20 2.93 7.98
CA ARG A 97 5.21 3.17 9.02
C ARG A 97 5.50 1.93 9.85
N LEU A 98 4.47 1.18 10.25
CA LEU A 98 4.63 -0.09 10.97
C LEU A 98 5.49 -1.06 10.16
N VAL A 99 5.16 -1.29 8.89
CA VAL A 99 5.90 -2.23 8.03
C VAL A 99 7.32 -1.71 7.76
N GLY A 100 7.50 -0.40 7.61
CA GLY A 100 8.83 0.21 7.50
C GLY A 100 9.70 -0.02 8.74
N LEU A 101 9.12 0.03 9.94
CA LEU A 101 9.81 -0.33 11.18
C LEU A 101 10.17 -1.83 11.21
N LEU A 102 9.25 -2.71 10.83
CA LEU A 102 9.49 -4.16 10.74
C LEU A 102 10.62 -4.48 9.74
N ALA A 103 10.63 -3.80 8.59
CA ALA A 103 11.69 -3.92 7.59
C ALA A 103 13.05 -3.50 8.14
N LYS A 104 13.14 -2.33 8.78
CA LYS A 104 14.39 -1.84 9.42
C LYS A 104 14.88 -2.77 10.52
N LYS A 105 13.98 -3.22 11.40
CA LYS A 105 14.31 -4.20 12.47
C LYS A 105 14.84 -5.51 11.91
N SER A 106 14.41 -5.89 10.71
CA SER A 106 14.89 -7.10 10.02
C SER A 106 16.19 -6.89 9.24
N GLY A 107 16.74 -5.66 9.21
CA GLY A 107 18.01 -5.32 8.56
C GLY A 107 17.89 -4.64 7.20
N ALA A 108 16.70 -4.24 6.75
CA ALA A 108 16.56 -3.45 5.52
C ALA A 108 17.08 -2.02 5.74
N ASN A 109 17.90 -1.53 4.82
CA ASN A 109 18.23 -0.11 4.76
C ASN A 109 17.12 0.64 4.01
N ILE A 110 16.70 1.80 4.50
CA ILE A 110 15.67 2.63 3.85
C ILE A 110 16.22 4.04 3.68
N VAL A 111 16.40 4.45 2.43
CA VAL A 111 16.92 5.76 2.03
C VAL A 111 15.77 6.62 1.52
N LEU A 112 15.42 7.64 2.32
CA LEU A 112 14.37 8.61 2.02
C LEU A 112 14.93 9.81 1.24
N GLY A 113 14.06 10.58 0.58
CA GLY A 113 14.46 11.75 -0.20
C GLY A 113 15.33 11.43 -1.41
N SER A 114 15.22 10.22 -1.95
CA SER A 114 16.05 9.69 -3.03
C SER A 114 15.20 9.40 -4.28
N PRO A 115 14.80 10.44 -5.04
CA PRO A 115 14.16 10.24 -6.33
C PRO A 115 15.14 9.59 -7.30
N ILE A 116 14.71 8.56 -8.01
CA ILE A 116 15.56 7.89 -9.00
C ILE A 116 15.42 8.53 -10.39
N SER A 117 16.53 9.00 -10.96
CA SER A 117 16.63 9.39 -12.38
C SER A 117 17.33 8.32 -13.23
N SER A 118 18.04 7.41 -12.57
CA SER A 118 18.70 6.24 -13.15
C SER A 118 18.72 5.12 -12.11
N PHE A 119 19.02 3.89 -12.55
CA PHE A 119 19.06 2.75 -11.66
C PHE A 119 20.24 2.82 -10.67
N PRO A 120 20.03 2.53 -9.37
CA PRO A 120 21.11 2.48 -8.39
C PRO A 120 22.20 1.50 -8.80
N LYS A 121 23.45 1.96 -8.85
CA LYS A 121 24.62 1.13 -9.16
C LYS A 121 25.01 0.25 -7.97
N GLY A 122 25.67 -0.87 -8.25
CA GLY A 122 26.21 -1.76 -7.21
C GLY A 122 25.17 -2.69 -6.55
N TYR A 123 24.02 -2.88 -7.20
CA TYR A 123 23.00 -3.85 -6.82
C TYR A 123 22.88 -4.94 -7.89
N ASP A 124 22.72 -6.19 -7.47
CA ASP A 124 22.58 -7.35 -8.35
C ASP A 124 21.16 -7.46 -8.91
N ARG A 125 20.17 -6.93 -8.17
CA ARG A 125 18.75 -6.96 -8.54
C ARG A 125 18.10 -5.63 -8.20
N ILE A 126 17.18 -5.21 -9.06
CA ILE A 126 16.37 -4.01 -8.86
C ILE A 126 14.91 -4.39 -9.01
N ILE A 127 14.08 -4.01 -8.04
CA ILE A 127 12.65 -4.31 -8.00
C ILE A 127 11.87 -3.00 -7.93
N GLY A 128 11.08 -2.72 -8.97
CA GLY A 128 10.21 -1.54 -9.02
C GLY A 128 8.95 -1.73 -8.19
N CYS A 129 8.81 -0.96 -7.10
CA CYS A 129 7.66 -0.90 -6.19
C CYS A 129 7.14 0.55 -6.04
N ASP A 130 7.31 1.37 -7.08
CA ASP A 130 7.17 2.83 -7.07
C ASP A 130 5.79 3.34 -7.55
N GLY A 131 4.78 2.48 -7.43
CA GLY A 131 3.36 2.81 -7.62
C GLY A 131 2.93 3.03 -9.07
N ALA A 132 1.68 3.49 -9.24
CA ALA A 132 1.03 3.61 -10.55
C ALA A 132 1.85 4.45 -11.57
N ASN A 133 2.45 5.55 -11.12
CA ASN A 133 3.25 6.46 -11.95
C ASN A 133 4.68 5.96 -12.24
N SER A 134 5.04 4.76 -11.75
CA SER A 134 6.34 4.07 -11.82
C SER A 134 7.43 4.74 -12.67
N GLN A 135 8.41 5.31 -11.98
CA GLN A 135 9.63 5.81 -12.60
C GLN A 135 10.47 4.68 -13.18
N THR A 136 10.49 3.53 -12.49
CA THR A 136 11.15 2.29 -12.93
C THR A 136 10.64 1.87 -14.31
N ARG A 137 9.32 1.86 -14.52
CA ARG A 137 8.70 1.55 -15.82
C ARG A 137 9.15 2.51 -16.92
N ARG A 138 9.20 3.82 -16.61
CA ARG A 138 9.67 4.86 -17.55
C ARG A 138 11.13 4.66 -17.94
N LEU A 139 12.01 4.37 -16.99
CA LEU A 139 13.43 4.11 -17.26
C LEU A 139 13.67 2.87 -18.14
N LEU A 140 12.75 1.90 -18.11
CA LEU A 140 12.80 0.71 -18.95
C LEU A 140 12.09 0.88 -20.30
N ASN A 141 11.58 2.08 -20.62
CA ASN A 141 10.80 2.35 -21.84
C ASN A 141 9.61 1.39 -22.03
N LEU A 142 8.99 0.95 -20.93
CA LEU A 142 7.84 0.05 -20.96
C LEU A 142 6.54 0.83 -21.16
N LYS A 143 5.55 0.17 -21.79
CA LYS A 143 4.24 0.77 -22.12
C LYS A 143 3.52 1.29 -20.88
N THR A 144 3.00 2.52 -20.97
CA THR A 144 2.14 3.11 -19.94
C THR A 144 0.77 2.44 -19.93
N PRO A 145 0.28 1.95 -18.77
CA PRO A 145 -1.06 1.37 -18.67
C PRO A 145 -2.14 2.46 -18.68
N GLN A 146 -3.39 2.05 -18.91
CA GLN A 146 -4.53 2.94 -18.70
C GLN A 146 -4.81 3.08 -17.21
N PHE A 147 -5.17 4.31 -16.78
CA PHE A 147 -5.46 4.62 -15.39
C PHE A 147 -6.92 5.05 -15.21
N ARG A 148 -7.46 4.81 -14.02
CA ARG A 148 -8.66 5.49 -13.53
C ARG A 148 -8.24 6.48 -12.45
N LEU A 149 -8.85 7.65 -12.44
CA LEU A 149 -8.62 8.66 -11.42
C LEU A 149 -9.49 8.34 -10.19
N GLY A 150 -8.84 8.22 -9.03
CA GLY A 150 -9.51 8.20 -7.74
C GLY A 150 -9.28 9.52 -7.02
N ILE A 151 -10.33 10.09 -6.43
CA ILE A 151 -10.26 11.28 -5.60
C ILE A 151 -10.79 10.92 -4.21
N GLN A 152 -10.10 11.37 -3.18
CA GLN A 152 -10.49 11.14 -1.79
C GLN A 152 -10.67 12.50 -1.11
N GLY A 153 -11.81 12.67 -0.45
CA GLY A 153 -12.10 13.82 0.40
C GLY A 153 -12.31 13.39 1.85
N PHE A 154 -12.04 14.30 2.79
CA PHE A 154 -12.28 14.08 4.21
C PHE A 154 -13.18 15.19 4.74
N ILE A 155 -14.17 14.80 5.54
CA ILE A 155 -15.00 15.72 6.31
C ILE A 155 -14.71 15.53 7.80
N PRO A 156 -14.65 16.59 8.62
CA PRO A 156 -14.37 16.49 10.06
C PRO A 156 -15.60 16.00 10.83
N LYS A 157 -16.09 14.80 10.48
CA LYS A 157 -17.25 14.14 11.10
C LYS A 157 -16.79 12.78 11.62
N LYS A 158 -17.10 12.49 12.89
CA LYS A 158 -16.88 11.16 13.44
C LYS A 158 -17.93 10.20 12.88
N ASP A 159 -17.47 9.05 12.44
CA ASP A 159 -18.31 7.94 11.99
C ASP A 159 -17.76 6.64 12.58
N SER A 160 -18.67 5.84 13.14
CA SER A 160 -18.37 4.53 13.76
C SER A 160 -19.26 3.43 13.19
N SER A 161 -19.92 3.71 12.05
CA SER A 161 -20.74 2.75 11.33
C SER A 161 -19.95 1.48 11.02
N ASP A 162 -20.61 0.33 11.12
CA ASP A 162 -20.05 -0.97 10.74
C ASP A 162 -20.29 -1.28 9.25
N PHE A 163 -20.60 -0.26 8.46
CA PHE A 163 -20.87 -0.34 7.04
C PHE A 163 -20.22 0.80 6.28
N VAL A 164 -20.11 0.60 4.98
CA VAL A 164 -19.76 1.64 4.00
C VAL A 164 -20.87 1.72 2.97
N GLU A 165 -20.96 2.85 2.29
CA GLU A 165 -21.93 3.08 1.24
C GLU A 165 -21.20 3.23 -0.09
N THR A 166 -21.83 2.85 -1.19
CA THR A 166 -21.29 3.15 -2.52
C THR A 166 -22.41 3.58 -3.46
N TRP A 167 -22.10 4.49 -4.38
CA TRP A 167 -23.01 4.98 -5.41
C TRP A 167 -22.43 4.70 -6.78
N SER A 168 -23.14 3.97 -7.63
CA SER A 168 -22.70 3.69 -8.99
C SER A 168 -22.71 4.95 -9.86
N THR A 169 -21.69 5.15 -10.69
CA THR A 169 -21.66 6.17 -11.74
C THR A 169 -21.51 5.51 -13.11
N SER A 170 -21.62 6.29 -14.19
CA SER A 170 -21.48 5.76 -15.56
C SER A 170 -20.10 5.18 -15.86
N SER A 171 -19.06 5.59 -15.13
CA SER A 171 -17.67 5.22 -15.36
C SER A 171 -16.92 4.72 -14.11
N GLY A 172 -17.64 4.48 -13.01
CA GLY A 172 -17.05 4.07 -11.73
C GLY A 172 -18.06 4.06 -10.58
N PHE A 173 -17.61 4.49 -9.41
CA PHE A 173 -18.43 4.59 -8.21
C PHE A 173 -17.87 5.63 -7.24
N LEU A 174 -18.72 6.12 -6.35
CA LEU A 174 -18.37 6.86 -5.15
C LEU A 174 -18.45 5.91 -3.96
N TRP A 175 -17.59 6.08 -2.96
CA TRP A 175 -17.67 5.37 -1.69
C TRP A 175 -17.19 6.25 -0.54
#